data_AF-A0A7V4IX73-F1
#
_entry.id   AF-A0A7V4IX73-F1
#
_cell.length_a   1.000
_cell.length_b   1.000
_cell.length_c   1.000
_cell.angle_alpha   90.00
_cell.angle_beta   90.00
_cell.angle_gamma   90.00
#
_symmetry.space_group_name_H-M   'P 1'
#
loop_
_entity.id
_entity.type
_entity.pdbx_description
1 polymer ?
#
loop_
_entity_poly.entity_id
_entity_poly.type
_entity_poly.pdbx_seq_one_letter_code
_entity_poly.pdbx_strand_id
1 'polypeptide(L)'
;LPVERDRALRVDCRRFVGEGRLTYRLQRDTLLVEAELRSQAAPSGALRWTWITTWTKSGYDCTSAAGVVFSRFFTDNQRYMPVQQLKRRDHAELSFDGARWIEMEGTRDADLRIEGDGLHLHWEMEEKRMHLRLHVPYRRQGDRWISHWSVRVLPRTDSVPDTFPRFVCPQRRLEQDLNRFWWERAFTYPAPAGPAAWFEWMATMRCWYDGDQRRGEMEQLRTYPITREGYVHTWCAMEGWPFPPSPPYDTRHFDTNARFILACWRFYLWTGDAEFLKSQADRLRRAMAYQLETLRGHEGLIITASKDVNGRHKGVGNNYWDILPFGHLDAYANAVYYASLEAMQGIDAVLRRQPLTDYRVLRQKVHRRYDEVFWDEKAGRYIGCVDIDGARHDYGFTFVNLEALYYGLGDAQKARRIYRWMETEPTSTGRPDTYSKWIFAPRANTIHNPMWGENAPKSERESATPPWWHFGWLGTPYGDQCQDGGAILYTSYFDLMARQRHLGPDNAWRRFLAIVERYRMPDRLCGGPPLARGEIPQQENPG
;
A
#
# COMPACT_ATOMS: atom_id res chain seq x y z
N LEU A 1 -34.33 29.15 -23.02
CA LEU A 1 -32.94 29.62 -23.23
C LEU A 1 -32.25 28.61 -24.14
N PRO A 2 -31.63 29.03 -25.26
CA PRO A 2 -30.95 28.09 -26.13
C PRO A 2 -29.74 27.52 -25.39
N VAL A 3 -29.64 26.19 -25.39
CA VAL A 3 -28.56 25.46 -24.73
C VAL A 3 -27.26 25.73 -25.50
N GLU A 4 -26.25 26.28 -24.82
CA GLU A 4 -24.93 26.56 -25.40
C GLU A 4 -24.27 25.29 -25.97
N ARG A 5 -23.42 25.49 -26.99
CA ARG A 5 -22.85 24.56 -27.98
C ARG A 5 -22.03 23.35 -27.48
N ASP A 6 -22.16 22.92 -26.23
CA ASP A 6 -21.19 22.02 -25.58
C ASP A 6 -21.65 20.56 -25.36
N ARG A 7 -22.67 20.07 -26.08
CA ARG A 7 -23.02 18.63 -26.04
C ARG A 7 -22.87 17.98 -27.40
N ALA A 8 -21.63 17.63 -27.74
CA ALA A 8 -21.33 16.76 -28.87
C ALA A 8 -21.47 15.29 -28.44
N LEU A 9 -22.44 14.58 -29.03
CA LEU A 9 -22.48 13.13 -29.03
C LEU A 9 -21.44 12.64 -30.06
N ARG A 10 -20.25 12.25 -29.61
CA ARG A 10 -19.25 11.63 -30.49
C ARG A 10 -19.45 10.12 -30.49
N VAL A 11 -19.88 9.58 -31.63
CA VAL A 11 -19.97 8.14 -31.89
C VAL A 11 -18.72 7.70 -32.65
N ASP A 12 -17.70 7.23 -31.94
CA ASP A 12 -16.54 6.57 -32.55
C ASP A 12 -16.83 5.06 -32.66
N CYS A 13 -17.30 4.60 -33.83
CA CYS A 13 -17.42 3.17 -34.10
C CYS A 13 -16.06 2.58 -34.50
N ARG A 14 -15.49 1.72 -33.66
CA ARG A 14 -14.38 0.85 -34.08
C ARG A 14 -14.82 -0.61 -33.87
N ARG A 15 -15.14 -1.24 -35.01
CA ARG A 15 -15.70 -2.59 -35.25
C ARG A 15 -17.21 -2.73 -35.07
N PHE A 16 -17.90 -3.17 -36.14
CA PHE A 16 -19.30 -3.59 -36.11
C PHE A 16 -19.39 -4.95 -35.40
N VAL A 17 -20.13 -5.02 -34.28
CA VAL A 17 -20.24 -6.22 -33.42
C VAL A 17 -21.67 -6.79 -33.39
N GLY A 18 -22.63 -6.08 -33.99
CA GLY A 18 -24.05 -6.39 -34.01
C GLY A 18 -24.90 -5.13 -34.21
N GLU A 19 -26.22 -5.29 -34.16
CA GLU A 19 -27.18 -4.18 -34.16
C GLU A 19 -27.55 -3.83 -32.71
N GLY A 20 -27.78 -2.55 -32.40
CA GLY A 20 -28.10 -2.16 -31.02
C GLY A 20 -29.12 -1.02 -30.93
N ARG A 21 -29.65 -0.83 -29.73
CA ARG A 21 -30.60 0.22 -29.38
C ARG A 21 -30.20 0.84 -28.05
N LEU A 22 -30.13 2.17 -28.00
CA LEU A 22 -29.92 2.94 -26.77
C LEU A 22 -31.22 3.64 -26.41
N THR A 23 -31.75 3.36 -25.22
CA THR A 23 -32.95 3.99 -24.67
C THR A 23 -32.55 4.84 -23.48
N TYR A 24 -33.05 6.07 -23.40
CA TYR A 24 -32.88 6.93 -22.24
C TYR A 24 -34.22 7.55 -21.83
N ARG A 25 -34.46 7.68 -20.52
CA ARG A 25 -35.67 8.27 -19.95
C ARG A 25 -35.33 9.14 -18.75
N LEU A 26 -35.70 10.40 -18.79
CA LEU A 26 -35.57 11.31 -17.66
C LEU A 26 -36.85 11.27 -16.81
N GLN A 27 -36.72 10.92 -15.54
CA GLN A 27 -37.80 10.91 -14.54
C GLN A 27 -37.37 11.77 -13.34
N ARG A 28 -37.93 12.98 -13.24
CA ARG A 28 -37.55 13.97 -12.22
C ARG A 28 -36.04 14.25 -12.21
N ASP A 29 -35.34 13.77 -11.19
CA ASP A 29 -33.91 13.92 -10.90
C ASP A 29 -33.06 12.75 -11.43
N THR A 30 -33.68 11.76 -12.09
CA THR A 30 -33.02 10.50 -12.49
C THR A 30 -33.11 10.27 -13.99
N LEU A 31 -31.96 10.08 -14.64
CA LEU A 31 -31.82 9.60 -16.01
C LEU A 31 -31.62 8.09 -16.00
N LEU A 32 -32.58 7.34 -16.55
CA LEU A 32 -32.47 5.90 -16.76
C LEU A 32 -31.91 5.65 -18.16
N VAL A 33 -30.94 4.74 -18.28
CA VAL A 33 -30.33 4.38 -19.56
C VAL A 33 -30.27 2.87 -19.72
N GLU A 34 -30.59 2.40 -20.92
CA GLU A 34 -30.51 1.01 -21.33
C GLU A 34 -29.85 0.91 -22.70
N ALA A 35 -28.86 0.04 -22.84
CA ALA A 35 -28.26 -0.32 -24.11
C ALA A 35 -28.53 -1.80 -24.42
N GLU A 36 -29.21 -2.05 -25.53
CA GLU A 36 -29.43 -3.38 -26.11
C GLU A 36 -28.45 -3.60 -27.27
N LEU A 37 -27.81 -4.76 -27.32
CA LEU A 37 -27.02 -5.25 -28.45
C LEU A 37 -27.55 -6.63 -28.86
N ARG A 38 -27.99 -6.75 -30.11
CA ARG A 38 -28.35 -8.01 -30.77
C ARG A 38 -27.10 -8.59 -31.41
N SER A 39 -26.57 -9.64 -30.80
CA SER A 39 -25.44 -10.38 -31.32
C SER A 39 -25.42 -11.79 -30.72
N GLN A 40 -25.14 -12.79 -31.56
CA GLN A 40 -24.96 -14.16 -31.07
C GLN A 40 -23.70 -14.27 -30.21
N ALA A 41 -22.64 -13.57 -30.61
CA ALA A 41 -21.37 -13.52 -29.90
C ALA A 41 -21.48 -12.61 -28.66
N ALA A 42 -20.69 -12.92 -27.62
CA ALA A 42 -20.54 -12.00 -26.50
C ALA A 42 -19.82 -10.72 -26.93
N PRO A 43 -20.22 -9.54 -26.41
CA PRO A 43 -19.44 -8.33 -26.55
C PRO A 43 -18.01 -8.57 -26.08
N SER A 44 -17.02 -7.99 -26.77
CA SER A 44 -15.61 -8.10 -26.36
C SER A 44 -15.28 -7.35 -25.06
N GLY A 45 -16.26 -6.63 -24.49
CA GLY A 45 -16.12 -5.88 -23.25
C GLY A 45 -17.44 -5.23 -22.82
N ALA A 46 -17.39 -4.55 -21.68
CA ALA A 46 -18.49 -3.74 -21.17
C ALA A 46 -18.85 -2.58 -22.12
N LEU A 47 -20.08 -2.08 -22.02
CA LEU A 47 -20.45 -0.82 -22.65
C LEU A 47 -19.65 0.31 -22.01
N ARG A 48 -18.98 1.13 -22.83
CA ARG A 48 -18.26 2.32 -22.35
C ARG A 48 -19.12 3.57 -22.52
N TRP A 49 -19.47 4.22 -21.43
CA TRP A 49 -19.98 5.60 -21.41
C TRP A 49 -18.92 6.55 -20.85
N THR A 50 -18.46 7.47 -21.69
CA THR A 50 -17.49 8.49 -21.29
C THR A 50 -18.17 9.82 -21.02
N TRP A 51 -17.92 10.42 -19.86
CA TRP A 51 -18.18 11.84 -19.61
C TRP A 51 -16.90 12.63 -19.73
N ILE A 52 -17.00 13.81 -20.33
CA ILE A 52 -15.88 14.74 -20.48
C ILE A 52 -16.23 15.96 -19.64
N THR A 53 -15.38 16.24 -18.65
CA THR A 53 -15.54 17.39 -17.76
C THR A 53 -14.42 18.39 -18.02
N THR A 54 -14.68 19.66 -17.72
CA THR A 54 -13.63 20.68 -17.64
C THR A 54 -12.59 20.26 -16.60
N TRP A 55 -11.34 20.63 -16.83
CA TRP A 55 -10.23 20.27 -15.97
C TRP A 55 -9.04 21.19 -16.24
N THR A 56 -8.12 21.28 -15.31
CA THR A 56 -6.78 21.82 -15.51
C THR A 56 -5.82 20.82 -14.92
N LYS A 57 -4.96 20.19 -15.73
CA LYS A 57 -4.06 19.12 -15.27
C LYS A 57 -2.96 19.63 -14.37
N SER A 58 -2.38 20.77 -14.74
CA SER A 58 -1.28 21.42 -14.03
C SER A 58 -1.70 22.01 -12.67
N GLY A 59 -0.70 22.27 -11.83
CA GLY A 59 -0.88 22.86 -10.50
C GLY A 59 -1.55 21.95 -9.48
N TYR A 60 -2.05 22.55 -8.41
CA TYR A 60 -2.65 21.87 -7.26
C TYR A 60 -4.10 22.30 -6.97
N ASP A 61 -4.59 23.31 -7.67
CA ASP A 61 -5.94 23.85 -7.46
C ASP A 61 -7.00 22.83 -7.86
N CYS A 62 -7.76 22.34 -6.87
CA CYS A 62 -8.83 21.37 -7.06
C CYS A 62 -10.24 22.00 -6.94
N THR A 63 -10.33 23.32 -7.09
CA THR A 63 -11.60 24.06 -7.03
C THR A 63 -12.26 24.19 -8.41
N SER A 64 -13.48 24.73 -8.41
CA SER A 64 -14.21 25.05 -9.64
C SER A 64 -13.47 26.05 -10.54
N ALA A 65 -12.59 26.90 -9.99
CA ALA A 65 -11.77 27.84 -10.77
C ALA A 65 -10.79 27.12 -11.72
N ALA A 66 -10.27 25.95 -11.31
CA ALA A 66 -9.46 25.07 -12.15
C ALA A 66 -10.29 24.16 -13.06
N GLY A 67 -11.60 24.41 -13.18
CA GLY A 67 -12.53 23.60 -13.95
C GLY A 67 -12.94 22.29 -13.27
N VAL A 68 -12.53 22.02 -12.03
CA VAL A 68 -12.87 20.77 -11.33
C VAL A 68 -14.37 20.69 -11.05
N VAL A 69 -15.03 19.71 -11.66
CA VAL A 69 -16.46 19.47 -11.50
C VAL A 69 -16.76 18.63 -10.26
N PHE A 70 -15.94 17.60 -9.99
CA PHE A 70 -16.11 16.69 -8.87
C PHE A 70 -14.88 16.69 -7.95
N SER A 71 -15.09 16.86 -6.65
CA SER A 71 -14.03 16.93 -5.62
C SER A 71 -13.52 15.53 -5.21
N ARG A 72 -14.39 14.52 -5.27
CA ARG A 72 -14.08 13.14 -4.88
C ARG A 72 -15.10 12.15 -5.45
N PHE A 73 -14.72 10.89 -5.44
CA PHE A 73 -15.52 9.77 -5.89
C PHE A 73 -15.51 8.68 -4.81
N PHE A 74 -16.64 8.01 -4.59
CA PHE A 74 -16.72 6.86 -3.69
C PHE A 74 -17.82 5.88 -4.10
N THR A 75 -17.77 4.67 -3.57
CA THR A 75 -18.60 3.55 -4.01
C THR A 75 -19.26 2.81 -2.87
N ASP A 76 -20.22 1.95 -3.21
CA ASP A 76 -20.88 1.04 -2.27
C ASP A 76 -19.92 0.04 -1.63
N ASN A 77 -18.95 -0.45 -2.41
CA ASN A 77 -17.90 -1.35 -1.95
C ASN A 77 -16.71 -0.64 -1.28
N GLN A 78 -16.97 0.53 -0.68
CA GLN A 78 -16.01 1.30 0.12
C GLN A 78 -14.71 1.63 -0.62
N ARG A 79 -14.79 2.08 -1.87
CA ARG A 79 -13.65 2.71 -2.56
C ARG A 79 -13.76 4.23 -2.42
N TYR A 80 -12.61 4.90 -2.36
CA TYR A 80 -12.54 6.36 -2.24
C TYR A 80 -11.41 6.92 -3.10
N MET A 81 -11.69 7.93 -3.92
CA MET A 81 -10.72 8.59 -4.79
C MET A 81 -10.84 10.12 -4.64
N PRO A 82 -9.85 10.80 -4.03
CA PRO A 82 -9.80 12.27 -4.03
C PRO A 82 -9.31 12.80 -5.37
N VAL A 83 -9.83 13.94 -5.83
CA VAL A 83 -9.41 14.53 -7.11
C VAL A 83 -7.95 15.01 -7.10
N GLN A 84 -7.36 15.27 -5.93
CA GLN A 84 -5.94 15.59 -5.76
C GLN A 84 -5.03 14.49 -6.34
N GLN A 85 -5.46 13.22 -6.24
CA GLN A 85 -4.74 12.07 -6.78
C GLN A 85 -4.64 12.12 -8.32
N LEU A 86 -5.54 12.84 -8.97
CA LEU A 86 -5.63 12.93 -10.44
C LEU A 86 -4.86 14.11 -11.02
N LYS A 87 -4.41 15.06 -10.19
CA LYS A 87 -3.62 16.22 -10.67
C LYS A 87 -2.25 15.79 -11.16
N ARG A 88 -1.77 16.45 -12.22
CA ARG A 88 -0.42 16.25 -12.79
C ARG A 88 -0.14 14.84 -13.31
N ARG A 89 -1.18 14.05 -13.60
CA ARG A 89 -1.09 12.69 -14.18
C ARG A 89 -1.90 12.59 -15.46
N ASP A 90 -1.58 11.63 -16.32
CA ASP A 90 -2.41 11.30 -17.50
C ASP A 90 -3.50 10.28 -17.17
N HIS A 91 -3.29 9.46 -16.15
CA HIS A 91 -4.22 8.42 -15.70
C HIS A 91 -4.10 8.21 -14.19
N ALA A 92 -5.13 7.63 -13.58
CA ALA A 92 -5.17 7.43 -12.13
C ALA A 92 -4.34 6.24 -11.63
N GLU A 93 -3.93 5.33 -12.53
CA GLU A 93 -3.38 3.97 -12.27
C GLU A 93 -4.33 3.02 -11.52
N LEU A 94 -5.23 3.56 -10.70
CA LEU A 94 -6.27 2.87 -9.97
C LEU A 94 -7.65 3.09 -10.59
N SER A 95 -8.52 2.12 -10.40
CA SER A 95 -9.92 2.14 -10.84
C SER A 95 -10.87 1.77 -9.73
N PHE A 96 -12.14 2.15 -9.92
CA PHE A 96 -13.24 1.50 -9.22
C PHE A 96 -13.74 0.34 -10.04
N ASP A 97 -14.04 -0.77 -9.38
CA ASP A 97 -14.39 -2.02 -10.02
C ASP A 97 -15.52 -2.71 -9.26
N GLY A 98 -16.48 -3.27 -10.02
CA GLY A 98 -17.57 -4.07 -9.47
C GLY A 98 -18.53 -3.30 -8.55
N ALA A 99 -18.64 -1.98 -8.69
CA ALA A 99 -19.50 -1.17 -7.83
C ALA A 99 -20.99 -1.29 -8.25
N ARG A 100 -21.91 -1.32 -7.29
CA ARG A 100 -23.36 -1.21 -7.57
C ARG A 100 -23.81 0.24 -7.70
N TRP A 101 -23.09 1.14 -7.05
CA TRP A 101 -23.23 2.57 -7.29
C TRP A 101 -21.90 3.28 -7.11
N ILE A 102 -21.75 4.38 -7.84
CA ILE A 102 -20.64 5.32 -7.74
C ILE A 102 -21.20 6.70 -7.51
N GLU A 103 -20.78 7.36 -6.43
CA GLU A 103 -21.15 8.74 -6.14
C GLU A 103 -19.97 9.66 -6.45
N MET A 104 -20.30 10.76 -7.11
CA MET A 104 -19.38 11.82 -7.52
C MET A 104 -19.81 13.09 -6.81
N GLU A 105 -18.97 13.54 -5.88
CA GLU A 105 -19.26 14.73 -5.10
C GLU A 105 -18.94 15.97 -5.93
N GLY A 106 -19.91 16.85 -6.15
CA GLY A 106 -19.74 18.07 -6.93
C GLY A 106 -18.98 19.16 -6.19
N THR A 107 -18.30 20.04 -6.93
CA THR A 107 -17.69 21.26 -6.35
C THR A 107 -18.68 22.41 -6.17
N ARG A 108 -19.91 22.27 -6.66
CA ARG A 108 -20.97 23.29 -6.62
C ARG A 108 -22.29 22.72 -6.08
N ASP A 109 -23.34 22.67 -6.90
CA ASP A 109 -24.72 22.68 -6.42
C ASP A 109 -25.34 21.28 -6.23
N ALA A 110 -24.69 20.23 -6.73
CA ALA A 110 -25.23 18.88 -6.70
C ALA A 110 -24.15 17.80 -6.72
N ASP A 111 -24.50 16.65 -6.17
CA ASP A 111 -23.76 15.39 -6.28
C ASP A 111 -24.44 14.51 -7.35
N LEU A 112 -23.68 13.61 -7.96
CA LEU A 112 -24.22 12.63 -8.90
C LEU A 112 -24.04 11.22 -8.39
N ARG A 113 -25.08 10.41 -8.46
CA ARG A 113 -25.00 8.97 -8.20
C ARG A 113 -25.30 8.20 -9.47
N ILE A 114 -24.37 7.33 -9.86
CA ILE A 114 -24.55 6.35 -10.93
C ILE A 114 -24.88 5.02 -10.28
N GLU A 115 -25.96 4.37 -10.69
CA GLU A 115 -26.36 3.05 -10.16
C GLU A 115 -26.46 2.04 -11.30
N GLY A 116 -25.94 0.84 -11.10
CA GLY A 116 -25.92 -0.23 -12.08
C GLY A 116 -25.15 -1.43 -11.55
N ASP A 117 -25.28 -2.59 -12.18
CA ASP A 117 -24.66 -3.81 -11.66
C ASP A 117 -23.23 -4.00 -12.21
N GLY A 118 -22.23 -3.95 -11.32
CA GLY A 118 -20.83 -4.18 -11.66
C GLY A 118 -20.16 -3.03 -12.41
N LEU A 119 -20.45 -1.79 -12.03
CA LEU A 119 -19.84 -0.59 -12.63
C LEU A 119 -18.32 -0.56 -12.42
N HIS A 120 -17.61 -0.15 -13.46
CA HIS A 120 -16.18 0.21 -13.36
C HIS A 120 -15.97 1.65 -13.80
N LEU A 121 -15.12 2.40 -13.08
CA LEU A 121 -14.80 3.78 -13.42
C LEU A 121 -13.29 3.98 -13.48
N HIS A 122 -12.86 4.58 -14.58
CA HIS A 122 -11.48 4.99 -14.83
C HIS A 122 -11.43 6.48 -15.16
N TRP A 123 -10.29 7.11 -14.85
CA TRP A 123 -10.01 8.51 -15.13
C TRP A 123 -8.85 8.64 -16.10
N GLU A 124 -9.01 9.49 -17.10
CA GLU A 124 -7.93 9.94 -17.97
C GLU A 124 -7.94 11.48 -18.03
N MET A 125 -6.77 12.09 -17.94
CA MET A 125 -6.62 13.53 -17.81
C MET A 125 -5.81 14.07 -18.99
N GLU A 126 -6.46 14.89 -19.82
CA GLU A 126 -5.79 15.79 -20.76
C GLU A 126 -5.49 17.13 -20.07
N GLU A 127 -4.77 18.03 -20.72
CA GLU A 127 -4.40 19.32 -20.12
C GLU A 127 -5.62 20.13 -19.64
N LYS A 128 -6.72 20.11 -20.41
CA LYS A 128 -7.92 20.91 -20.15
C LYS A 128 -9.21 20.11 -19.93
N ARG A 129 -9.12 18.77 -19.94
CA ARG A 129 -10.28 17.87 -19.89
C ARG A 129 -9.99 16.65 -19.03
N MET A 130 -10.97 16.22 -18.26
CA MET A 130 -10.94 14.94 -17.56
C MET A 130 -12.04 14.05 -18.11
N HIS A 131 -11.64 12.86 -18.55
CA HIS A 131 -12.51 11.81 -19.04
C HIS A 131 -12.84 10.85 -17.90
N LEU A 132 -14.13 10.74 -17.58
CA LEU A 132 -14.68 9.75 -16.67
C LEU A 132 -15.20 8.59 -17.52
N ARG A 133 -14.45 7.50 -17.60
CA ARG A 133 -14.79 6.33 -18.41
C ARG A 133 -15.52 5.32 -17.53
N LEU A 134 -16.85 5.35 -17.62
CA LEU A 134 -17.72 4.36 -17.00
C LEU A 134 -17.84 3.15 -17.92
N HIS A 135 -17.54 1.96 -17.40
CA HIS A 135 -17.81 0.69 -18.05
C HIS A 135 -18.99 0.02 -17.34
N VAL A 136 -20.03 -0.29 -18.11
CA VAL A 136 -21.25 -0.94 -17.62
C VAL A 136 -21.34 -2.34 -18.24
N PRO A 137 -21.31 -3.41 -17.43
CA PRO A 137 -21.38 -4.77 -17.95
C PRO A 137 -22.64 -5.05 -18.77
N TYR A 138 -22.50 -5.95 -19.73
CA TYR A 138 -23.64 -6.54 -20.43
C TYR A 138 -24.08 -7.82 -19.72
N ARG A 139 -25.39 -8.03 -19.66
CA ARG A 139 -26.01 -9.29 -19.23
C ARG A 139 -26.77 -9.89 -20.40
N ARG A 140 -26.70 -11.21 -20.56
CA ARG A 140 -27.42 -11.90 -21.65
C ARG A 140 -28.89 -12.05 -21.30
N GLN A 141 -29.77 -11.70 -22.23
CA GLN A 141 -31.21 -11.92 -22.16
C GLN A 141 -31.69 -12.43 -23.53
N GLY A 142 -31.88 -13.75 -23.64
CA GLY A 142 -32.21 -14.39 -24.92
C GLY A 142 -31.10 -14.24 -25.97
N ASP A 143 -31.45 -13.63 -27.11
CA ASP A 143 -30.57 -13.29 -28.22
C ASP A 143 -29.93 -11.90 -28.10
N ARG A 144 -30.16 -11.22 -26.98
CA ARG A 144 -29.70 -9.85 -26.70
C ARG A 144 -28.71 -9.80 -25.55
N TRP A 145 -27.87 -8.80 -25.60
CA TRP A 145 -27.03 -8.34 -24.51
C TRP A 145 -27.56 -6.99 -24.05
N ILE A 146 -27.86 -6.88 -22.76
CA ILE A 146 -28.46 -5.68 -22.19
C ILE A 146 -27.56 -5.13 -21.11
N SER A 147 -27.34 -3.82 -21.14
CA SER A 147 -26.69 -3.06 -20.08
C SER A 147 -27.68 -1.99 -19.61
N HIS A 148 -27.89 -1.88 -18.30
CA HIS A 148 -28.74 -0.86 -17.71
C HIS A 148 -27.97 -0.12 -16.63
N TRP A 149 -28.27 1.16 -16.46
CA TRP A 149 -27.80 1.94 -15.32
C TRP A 149 -28.58 3.27 -15.25
N SER A 150 -28.51 3.94 -14.11
CA SER A 150 -29.14 5.23 -13.86
C SER A 150 -28.11 6.29 -13.49
N VAL A 151 -28.48 7.55 -13.68
CA VAL A 151 -27.74 8.72 -13.19
C VAL A 151 -28.73 9.60 -12.44
N ARG A 152 -28.52 9.75 -11.14
CA ARG A 152 -29.38 10.55 -10.27
C ARG A 152 -28.64 11.78 -9.77
N VAL A 153 -29.35 12.92 -9.78
CA VAL A 153 -28.88 14.16 -9.17
C VAL A 153 -29.29 14.18 -7.70
N LEU A 154 -28.32 14.40 -6.81
CA LEU A 154 -28.52 14.47 -5.37
C LEU A 154 -28.21 15.90 -4.86
N PRO A 155 -28.85 16.35 -3.77
CA PRO A 155 -28.42 17.57 -3.08
C PRO A 155 -26.96 17.45 -2.65
N ARG A 156 -26.21 18.55 -2.73
CA ARG A 156 -24.81 18.59 -2.32
C ARG A 156 -24.65 18.34 -0.80
N THR A 157 -23.86 17.33 -0.41
CA THR A 157 -23.52 17.08 1.02
C THR A 157 -22.04 16.73 1.24
N ASP A 158 -21.38 17.32 2.24
CA ASP A 158 -19.98 16.97 2.58
C ASP A 158 -19.93 15.72 3.49
N SER A 159 -20.54 14.63 3.02
CA SER A 159 -20.63 13.37 3.75
C SER A 159 -20.33 12.17 2.86
N VAL A 160 -19.96 11.07 3.50
CA VAL A 160 -19.81 9.74 2.89
C VAL A 160 -20.87 8.82 3.49
N PRO A 161 -21.15 7.62 2.94
CA PRO A 161 -22.05 6.68 3.60
C PRO A 161 -21.56 6.33 5.01
N ASP A 162 -22.48 5.97 5.92
CA ASP A 162 -22.14 5.60 7.29
C ASP A 162 -21.30 4.32 7.42
N THR A 163 -21.18 3.56 6.31
CA THR A 163 -20.23 2.45 6.23
C THR A 163 -18.77 2.92 6.22
N PHE A 164 -18.47 4.17 5.85
CA PHE A 164 -17.14 4.74 5.99
C PHE A 164 -16.95 5.20 7.44
N PRO A 165 -16.01 4.61 8.19
CA PRO A 165 -15.90 4.92 9.61
C PRO A 165 -15.40 6.35 9.82
N ARG A 166 -15.72 6.89 11.01
CA ARG A 166 -15.42 8.28 11.37
C ARG A 166 -14.78 8.34 12.75
N PHE A 167 -13.70 9.09 12.85
CA PHE A 167 -13.17 9.57 14.12
C PHE A 167 -13.91 10.84 14.52
N VAL A 168 -14.23 10.98 15.80
CA VAL A 168 -14.84 12.20 16.36
C VAL A 168 -13.86 12.79 17.34
N CYS A 169 -13.59 14.09 17.25
CA CYS A 169 -12.77 14.79 18.24
C CYS A 169 -13.21 16.25 18.45
N PRO A 170 -12.93 16.85 19.63
CA PRO A 170 -13.41 18.20 19.94
C PRO A 170 -12.93 19.28 18.97
N GLN A 171 -11.77 19.08 18.31
CA GLN A 171 -11.22 20.03 17.38
C GLN A 171 -11.68 19.73 15.94
N ARG A 172 -12.74 20.42 15.51
CA ARG A 172 -13.40 20.21 14.20
C ARG A 172 -12.45 20.12 13.00
N ARG A 173 -11.43 20.99 12.92
CA ARG A 173 -10.47 20.94 11.80
C ARG A 173 -9.66 19.64 11.81
N LEU A 174 -9.17 19.24 12.97
CA LEU A 174 -8.42 18.00 13.12
C LEU A 174 -9.32 16.79 12.80
N GLU A 175 -10.55 16.78 13.30
CA GLU A 175 -11.54 15.74 12.96
C GLU A 175 -11.70 15.59 11.44
N GLN A 176 -11.87 16.70 10.72
CA GLN A 176 -12.00 16.69 9.26
C GLN A 176 -10.74 16.16 8.56
N ASP A 177 -9.55 16.59 9.00
CA ASP A 177 -8.29 16.14 8.41
C ASP A 177 -8.02 14.66 8.68
N LEU A 178 -8.29 14.19 9.90
CA LEU A 178 -8.14 12.78 10.28
C LEU A 178 -9.00 11.87 9.39
N ASN A 179 -10.28 12.21 9.27
CA ASN A 179 -11.21 11.42 8.49
C ASN A 179 -10.85 11.43 7.00
N ARG A 180 -10.60 12.62 6.43
CA ARG A 180 -10.22 12.72 5.01
C ARG A 180 -8.91 12.01 4.72
N PHE A 181 -7.88 12.23 5.54
CA PHE A 181 -6.58 11.59 5.34
C PHE A 181 -6.71 10.08 5.39
N TRP A 182 -7.47 9.55 6.35
CA TRP A 182 -7.67 8.12 6.44
C TRP A 182 -8.49 7.58 5.26
N TRP A 183 -9.60 8.21 4.86
CA TRP A 183 -10.37 7.77 3.69
C TRP A 183 -9.53 7.73 2.41
N GLU A 184 -8.72 8.78 2.18
CA GLU A 184 -7.85 8.94 1.03
C GLU A 184 -6.67 7.96 0.96
N ARG A 185 -6.35 7.25 2.06
CA ARG A 185 -5.24 6.30 2.11
C ARG A 185 -5.70 4.87 2.33
N ALA A 186 -6.70 4.67 3.18
CA ALA A 186 -7.19 3.34 3.53
C ALA A 186 -8.21 2.78 2.53
N PHE A 187 -8.85 3.58 1.69
CA PHE A 187 -9.94 3.13 0.81
C PHE A 187 -9.68 3.36 -0.68
N THR A 188 -8.53 3.92 -1.05
CA THR A 188 -8.16 4.12 -2.45
C THR A 188 -7.72 2.82 -3.13
N TYR A 189 -6.89 2.02 -2.47
CA TYR A 189 -6.54 0.68 -2.96
C TYR A 189 -7.68 -0.33 -2.71
N PRO A 190 -7.92 -1.27 -3.63
CA PRO A 190 -8.93 -2.32 -3.43
C PRO A 190 -8.57 -3.25 -2.26
N ALA A 191 -9.57 -3.98 -1.78
CA ALA A 191 -9.39 -5.24 -1.06
C ALA A 191 -9.97 -6.36 -1.95
N PRO A 192 -9.30 -7.51 -2.11
CA PRO A 192 -8.02 -7.90 -1.49
C PRO A 192 -6.82 -7.05 -1.98
N ALA A 193 -5.84 -6.82 -1.11
CA ALA A 193 -4.74 -5.87 -1.36
C ALA A 193 -3.60 -6.41 -2.25
N GLY A 194 -3.60 -7.71 -2.59
CA GLY A 194 -2.61 -8.33 -3.48
C GLY A 194 -1.54 -9.16 -2.74
N PRO A 195 -0.35 -8.62 -2.42
CA PRO A 195 0.79 -9.39 -1.92
C PRO A 195 0.78 -9.66 -0.41
N ALA A 196 1.42 -10.75 -0.01
CA ALA A 196 1.51 -11.19 1.39
C ALA A 196 2.31 -10.22 2.28
N ALA A 197 3.26 -9.48 1.70
CA ALA A 197 4.02 -8.44 2.42
C ALA A 197 3.11 -7.36 3.04
N TRP A 198 1.90 -7.15 2.51
CA TRP A 198 0.99 -6.11 2.97
C TRP A 198 -0.03 -6.58 4.01
N PHE A 199 -0.12 -7.89 4.28
CA PHE A 199 -1.21 -8.46 5.07
C PHE A 199 -1.32 -7.86 6.47
N GLU A 200 -0.21 -7.73 7.18
CA GLU A 200 -0.23 -7.16 8.53
C GLU A 200 -0.64 -5.68 8.50
N TRP A 201 -0.16 -4.92 7.51
CA TRP A 201 -0.51 -3.51 7.36
C TRP A 201 -2.00 -3.36 7.08
N MET A 202 -2.55 -4.17 6.17
CA MET A 202 -3.98 -4.16 5.88
C MET A 202 -4.79 -4.56 7.10
N ALA A 203 -4.36 -5.58 7.84
CA ALA A 203 -5.06 -6.00 9.04
C ALA A 203 -5.08 -4.90 10.12
N THR A 204 -3.95 -4.20 10.28
CA THR A 204 -3.82 -3.08 11.22
C THR A 204 -4.69 -1.90 10.80
N MET A 205 -4.74 -1.59 9.50
CA MET A 205 -5.46 -0.45 8.96
C MET A 205 -6.97 -0.67 8.82
N ARG A 206 -7.41 -1.91 8.50
CA ARG A 206 -8.76 -2.21 8.00
C ARG A 206 -9.60 -3.16 8.85
N CYS A 207 -9.03 -3.94 9.78
CA CYS A 207 -9.82 -4.97 10.48
C CYS A 207 -10.69 -4.48 11.64
N TRP A 208 -10.48 -3.25 12.12
CA TRP A 208 -11.16 -2.73 13.31
C TRP A 208 -12.58 -2.18 13.04
N TYR A 209 -13.02 -2.12 11.78
CA TYR A 209 -14.33 -1.61 11.38
C TYR A 209 -15.09 -2.58 10.45
N ASP A 210 -16.39 -2.41 10.27
CA ASP A 210 -17.19 -3.21 9.32
C ASP A 210 -17.27 -2.60 7.93
N GLY A 211 -17.24 -3.46 6.92
CA GLY A 211 -17.42 -3.06 5.53
C GLY A 211 -16.81 -4.01 4.51
N ASP A 212 -17.00 -3.66 3.24
CA ASP A 212 -16.53 -4.44 2.09
C ASP A 212 -15.01 -4.52 2.03
N GLN A 213 -14.28 -3.48 2.44
CA GLN A 213 -12.82 -3.53 2.53
C GLN A 213 -12.38 -4.60 3.54
N ARG A 214 -12.93 -4.59 4.76
CA ARG A 214 -12.63 -5.62 5.76
C ARG A 214 -12.98 -7.02 5.24
N ARG A 215 -14.14 -7.18 4.61
CA ARG A 215 -14.56 -8.47 4.04
C ARG A 215 -13.59 -8.95 2.96
N GLY A 216 -13.11 -8.06 2.11
CA GLY A 216 -12.07 -8.37 1.11
C GLY A 216 -10.76 -8.84 1.74
N GLU A 217 -10.30 -8.17 2.81
CA GLU A 217 -9.10 -8.61 3.54
C GLU A 217 -9.29 -9.98 4.20
N MET A 218 -10.46 -10.21 4.82
CA MET A 218 -10.79 -11.51 5.40
C MET A 218 -10.78 -12.61 4.33
N GLU A 219 -11.41 -12.36 3.18
CA GLU A 219 -11.48 -13.32 2.09
C GLU A 219 -10.10 -13.60 1.49
N GLN A 220 -9.26 -12.57 1.41
CA GLN A 220 -7.84 -12.74 1.06
C GLN A 220 -7.19 -13.72 2.02
N LEU A 221 -7.26 -13.48 3.34
CA LEU A 221 -6.65 -14.35 4.33
C LEU A 221 -7.21 -15.78 4.26
N ARG A 222 -8.52 -15.96 4.01
CA ARG A 222 -9.18 -17.28 3.92
C ARG A 222 -8.69 -18.12 2.74
N THR A 223 -8.44 -17.48 1.60
CA THR A 223 -8.21 -18.19 0.32
C THR A 223 -6.78 -18.13 -0.18
N TYR A 224 -5.92 -17.32 0.44
CA TYR A 224 -4.60 -17.07 -0.09
C TYR A 224 -3.76 -18.35 -0.29
N PRO A 225 -3.03 -18.51 -1.39
CA PRO A 225 -2.26 -19.73 -1.63
C PRO A 225 -1.13 -19.95 -0.62
N ILE A 226 -1.01 -21.20 -0.14
CA ILE A 226 0.07 -21.68 0.72
C ILE A 226 0.50 -23.04 0.17
N THR A 227 1.80 -23.26 0.00
CA THR A 227 2.34 -24.53 -0.49
C THR A 227 2.11 -25.66 0.52
N ARG A 228 2.36 -26.90 0.10
CA ARG A 228 2.22 -28.07 0.98
C ARG A 228 3.18 -28.01 2.17
N GLU A 229 4.38 -27.49 1.96
CA GLU A 229 5.44 -27.29 2.95
C GLU A 229 5.12 -26.15 3.92
N GLY A 230 4.10 -25.34 3.62
CA GLY A 230 3.66 -24.24 4.47
C GLY A 230 4.19 -22.86 4.05
N TYR A 231 4.81 -22.73 2.88
CA TYR A 231 5.25 -21.42 2.38
C TYR A 231 4.05 -20.58 1.92
N VAL A 232 3.94 -19.34 2.40
CA VAL A 232 2.90 -18.40 1.96
C VAL A 232 3.38 -17.67 0.72
N HIS A 233 2.60 -17.74 -0.36
CA HIS A 233 2.97 -17.15 -1.65
C HIS A 233 3.33 -15.66 -1.52
N THR A 234 4.31 -15.20 -2.28
CA THR A 234 4.74 -13.80 -2.22
C THR A 234 3.69 -12.87 -2.85
N TRP A 235 3.24 -13.18 -4.07
CA TRP A 235 2.43 -12.26 -4.88
C TRP A 235 1.20 -12.96 -5.48
N CYS A 236 0.05 -12.78 -4.82
CA CYS A 236 -1.22 -13.38 -5.23
C CYS A 236 -1.08 -14.90 -5.44
N ALA A 237 -1.31 -15.37 -6.67
CA ALA A 237 -1.18 -16.77 -7.04
C ALA A 237 0.29 -17.22 -7.24
N MET A 238 1.25 -16.31 -7.34
CA MET A 238 2.66 -16.63 -7.61
C MET A 238 3.43 -16.85 -6.32
N GLU A 239 4.20 -17.93 -6.26
CA GLU A 239 5.08 -18.21 -5.11
C GLU A 239 6.09 -17.09 -4.88
N GLY A 240 6.71 -16.56 -5.95
CA GLY A 240 7.71 -15.50 -5.89
C GLY A 240 7.19 -14.11 -6.29
N TRP A 241 8.03 -13.08 -6.06
CA TRP A 241 7.85 -11.72 -6.57
C TRP A 241 7.85 -11.72 -8.11
N PRO A 242 7.06 -10.86 -8.78
CA PRO A 242 6.96 -10.83 -10.24
C PRO A 242 8.24 -10.43 -10.97
N PHE A 243 9.27 -9.96 -10.25
CA PHE A 243 10.54 -9.56 -10.82
C PHE A 243 11.69 -9.90 -9.86
N PRO A 244 12.87 -10.35 -10.33
CA PRO A 244 13.18 -10.77 -11.70
C PRO A 244 12.34 -11.98 -12.15
N PRO A 245 12.45 -12.43 -13.42
CA PRO A 245 11.75 -13.63 -13.89
C PRO A 245 12.05 -14.87 -13.02
N SER A 246 11.00 -15.56 -12.62
CA SER A 246 11.08 -16.82 -11.85
C SER A 246 10.32 -17.90 -12.62
N PRO A 247 10.99 -18.88 -13.27
CA PRO A 247 12.44 -19.16 -13.33
C PRO A 247 13.25 -18.19 -14.25
N PRO A 248 14.61 -18.16 -14.17
CA PRO A 248 15.50 -19.09 -13.45
C PRO A 248 15.84 -18.69 -12.00
N TYR A 249 15.40 -17.52 -11.55
CA TYR A 249 15.68 -17.02 -10.19
C TYR A 249 14.58 -17.46 -9.23
N ASP A 250 14.95 -17.75 -7.99
CA ASP A 250 13.99 -17.83 -6.89
C ASP A 250 13.74 -16.42 -6.32
N THR A 251 12.51 -15.94 -6.47
CA THR A 251 12.07 -14.59 -6.04
C THR A 251 11.13 -14.63 -4.84
N ARG A 252 11.12 -15.74 -4.09
CA ARG A 252 10.33 -15.85 -2.86
C ARG A 252 10.82 -14.87 -1.80
N HIS A 253 9.87 -14.15 -1.21
CA HIS A 253 10.10 -13.37 0.00
C HIS A 253 9.82 -14.25 1.22
N PHE A 254 10.71 -14.26 2.20
CA PHE A 254 10.63 -15.16 3.36
C PHE A 254 10.04 -14.49 4.62
N ASP A 255 9.56 -13.25 4.53
CA ASP A 255 8.76 -12.58 5.58
C ASP A 255 7.25 -12.87 5.49
N THR A 256 6.78 -13.44 4.37
CA THR A 256 5.35 -13.65 4.04
C THR A 256 4.62 -14.52 5.05
N ASN A 257 5.26 -15.60 5.51
CA ASN A 257 4.71 -16.49 6.54
C ASN A 257 4.43 -15.77 7.85
N ALA A 258 5.37 -14.92 8.29
CA ALA A 258 5.23 -14.14 9.51
C ALA A 258 4.09 -13.12 9.38
N ARG A 259 4.03 -12.40 8.24
CA ARG A 259 2.97 -11.43 7.92
C ARG A 259 1.59 -12.07 7.88
N PHE A 260 1.45 -13.28 7.33
CA PHE A 260 0.19 -14.02 7.32
C PHE A 260 -0.29 -14.39 8.73
N ILE A 261 0.60 -14.90 9.58
CA ILE A 261 0.26 -15.23 10.96
C ILE A 261 -0.18 -13.98 11.73
N LEU A 262 0.58 -12.88 11.60
CA LEU A 262 0.25 -11.61 12.25
C LEU A 262 -1.08 -11.04 11.76
N ALA A 263 -1.37 -11.10 10.46
CA ALA A 263 -2.62 -10.61 9.91
C ALA A 263 -3.84 -11.40 10.41
N CYS A 264 -3.77 -12.74 10.39
CA CYS A 264 -4.83 -13.60 10.95
C CYS A 264 -5.05 -13.34 12.45
N TRP A 265 -3.97 -13.18 13.22
CA TRP A 265 -4.06 -12.86 14.64
C TRP A 265 -4.69 -11.49 14.88
N ARG A 266 -4.26 -10.45 14.16
CA ARG A 266 -4.83 -9.10 14.27
C ARG A 266 -6.29 -9.06 13.85
N PHE A 267 -6.66 -9.76 12.78
CA PHE A 267 -8.06 -9.91 12.39
C PHE A 267 -8.90 -10.50 13.52
N TYR A 268 -8.43 -11.60 14.13
CA TYR A 268 -9.11 -12.22 15.26
C TYR A 268 -9.21 -11.27 16.47
N LEU A 269 -8.13 -10.57 16.84
CA LEU A 269 -8.14 -9.64 17.97
C LEU A 269 -9.16 -8.52 17.80
N TRP A 270 -9.40 -8.04 16.58
CA TRP A 270 -10.38 -7.00 16.31
C TRP A 270 -11.83 -7.52 16.24
N THR A 271 -12.03 -8.72 15.70
CA THR A 271 -13.37 -9.22 15.36
C THR A 271 -13.93 -10.23 16.36
N GLY A 272 -13.06 -10.90 17.12
CA GLY A 272 -13.41 -12.07 17.92
C GLY A 272 -13.87 -13.28 17.12
N ASP A 273 -13.70 -13.29 15.79
CA ASP A 273 -14.20 -14.36 14.91
C ASP A 273 -13.40 -15.67 15.09
N ALA A 274 -13.84 -16.45 16.08
CA ALA A 274 -13.24 -17.74 16.40
C ALA A 274 -13.47 -18.78 15.30
N GLU A 275 -14.53 -18.68 14.51
CA GLU A 275 -14.81 -19.61 13.40
C GLU A 275 -13.85 -19.36 12.23
N PHE A 276 -13.59 -18.09 11.91
CA PHE A 276 -12.48 -17.73 11.03
C PHE A 276 -11.17 -18.33 11.56
N LEU A 277 -10.80 -18.06 12.81
CA LEU A 277 -9.52 -18.52 13.33
C LEU A 277 -9.39 -20.05 13.30
N LYS A 278 -10.45 -20.79 13.66
CA LYS A 278 -10.51 -22.26 13.54
C LYS A 278 -10.34 -22.72 12.10
N SER A 279 -11.00 -22.07 11.14
CA SER A 279 -10.85 -22.40 9.71
C SER A 279 -9.42 -22.21 9.18
N GLN A 280 -8.62 -21.37 9.86
CA GLN A 280 -7.23 -21.11 9.50
C GLN A 280 -6.21 -21.93 10.28
N ALA A 281 -6.63 -22.70 11.30
CA ALA A 281 -5.75 -23.32 12.27
C ALA A 281 -4.60 -24.14 11.66
N ASP A 282 -4.91 -25.04 10.72
CA ASP A 282 -3.89 -25.91 10.12
C ASP A 282 -3.01 -25.15 9.13
N ARG A 283 -3.54 -24.11 8.45
CA ARG A 283 -2.75 -23.23 7.57
C ARG A 283 -1.74 -22.41 8.38
N LEU A 284 -2.17 -21.84 9.50
CA LEU A 284 -1.31 -21.11 10.44
C LEU A 284 -0.21 -22.01 11.03
N ARG A 285 -0.58 -23.23 11.44
CA ARG A 285 0.39 -24.20 11.97
C ARG A 285 1.44 -24.59 10.93
N ARG A 286 1.05 -24.81 9.66
CA ARG A 286 2.02 -25.05 8.57
C ARG A 286 2.91 -23.84 8.31
N ALA A 287 2.34 -22.64 8.30
CA ALA A 287 3.11 -21.41 8.09
C ALA A 287 4.14 -21.18 9.21
N MET A 288 3.82 -21.52 10.45
CA MET A 288 4.78 -21.48 11.56
C MET A 288 5.82 -22.61 11.47
N ALA A 289 5.40 -23.84 11.15
CA ALA A 289 6.33 -24.97 10.97
C ALA A 289 7.38 -24.66 9.88
N TYR A 290 6.97 -24.07 8.76
CA TYR A 290 7.89 -23.62 7.71
C TYR A 290 8.95 -22.63 8.23
N GLN A 291 8.55 -21.64 9.03
CA GLN A 291 9.49 -20.69 9.65
C GLN A 291 10.45 -21.39 10.62
N LEU A 292 9.95 -22.34 11.41
CA LEU A 292 10.75 -23.05 12.42
C LEU A 292 11.73 -24.05 11.81
N GLU A 293 11.29 -24.79 10.81
CA GLU A 293 12.01 -25.93 10.22
C GLU A 293 12.78 -25.52 8.97
N THR A 294 12.08 -25.05 7.93
CA THR A 294 12.70 -24.73 6.64
C THR A 294 13.57 -23.48 6.71
N LEU A 295 13.10 -22.44 7.41
CA LEU A 295 13.87 -21.21 7.62
C LEU A 295 14.78 -21.29 8.86
N ARG A 296 14.85 -22.45 9.53
CA ARG A 296 15.68 -22.71 10.72
C ARG A 296 15.39 -21.81 11.93
N GLY A 297 14.17 -21.29 12.05
CA GLY A 297 13.77 -20.40 13.15
C GLY A 297 14.01 -20.96 14.56
N HIS A 298 14.01 -22.30 14.75
CA HIS A 298 14.39 -22.93 16.03
C HIS A 298 15.79 -22.52 16.54
N GLU A 299 16.67 -22.10 15.63
CA GLU A 299 18.03 -21.66 15.95
C GLU A 299 18.08 -20.22 16.47
N GLY A 300 16.96 -19.50 16.43
CA GLY A 300 16.78 -18.17 17.00
C GLY A 300 16.56 -17.10 15.94
N LEU A 301 17.16 -17.20 14.77
CA LEU A 301 16.85 -16.32 13.64
C LEU A 301 16.45 -17.19 12.45
N ILE A 302 15.54 -16.68 11.62
CA ILE A 302 15.27 -17.28 10.32
C ILE A 302 16.37 -16.91 9.33
N ILE A 303 16.70 -17.87 8.47
CA ILE A 303 17.52 -17.66 7.27
C ILE A 303 16.70 -17.93 6.01
N THR A 304 17.03 -17.26 4.92
CA THR A 304 16.38 -17.48 3.63
C THR A 304 16.63 -18.89 3.11
N ALA A 305 15.58 -19.52 2.56
CA ALA A 305 15.66 -20.86 1.97
C ALA A 305 15.87 -20.80 0.45
N SER A 306 16.88 -20.05 0.03
CA SER A 306 17.19 -19.81 -1.38
C SER A 306 18.68 -19.56 -1.61
N LYS A 307 19.19 -20.01 -2.76
CA LYS A 307 20.55 -19.69 -3.23
C LYS A 307 20.65 -18.25 -3.79
N ASP A 308 19.55 -17.70 -4.29
CA ASP A 308 19.50 -16.42 -4.99
C ASP A 308 19.25 -15.26 -4.01
N VAL A 309 18.49 -15.53 -2.94
CA VAL A 309 18.18 -14.58 -1.85
C VAL A 309 19.25 -14.66 -0.76
N ASN A 310 20.50 -14.30 -1.10
CA ASN A 310 21.69 -14.61 -0.29
C ASN A 310 22.32 -13.40 0.45
N GLY A 311 21.77 -12.20 0.31
CA GLY A 311 22.28 -11.01 0.99
C GLY A 311 23.41 -10.28 0.27
N ARG A 312 24.01 -10.85 -0.78
CA ARG A 312 25.14 -10.24 -1.49
C ARG A 312 24.65 -9.09 -2.37
N HIS A 313 25.55 -8.16 -2.68
CA HIS A 313 25.34 -7.28 -3.83
C HIS A 313 25.06 -8.12 -5.09
N LYS A 314 24.08 -7.70 -5.88
CA LYS A 314 23.53 -8.41 -7.05
C LYS A 314 22.71 -9.66 -6.71
N GLY A 315 22.37 -9.87 -5.44
CA GLY A 315 21.40 -10.87 -5.01
C GLY A 315 19.95 -10.49 -5.35
N VAL A 316 19.03 -11.40 -5.04
CA VAL A 316 17.57 -11.15 -5.09
C VAL A 316 17.09 -10.69 -3.71
N GLY A 317 16.11 -9.78 -3.66
CA GLY A 317 15.53 -9.27 -2.42
C GLY A 317 14.65 -10.29 -1.69
N ASN A 318 14.59 -10.18 -0.36
CA ASN A 318 13.86 -11.10 0.53
C ASN A 318 12.52 -10.54 1.06
N ASN A 319 12.29 -9.25 0.94
CA ASN A 319 11.21 -8.57 1.66
C ASN A 319 10.65 -7.39 0.83
N TYR A 320 9.77 -6.59 1.43
CA TYR A 320 9.14 -5.43 0.77
C TYR A 320 10.12 -4.45 0.10
N TRP A 321 11.34 -4.31 0.60
CA TRP A 321 12.40 -3.46 0.06
C TRP A 321 13.16 -4.18 -1.07
N ASP A 322 12.41 -4.56 -2.10
CA ASP A 322 12.74 -5.54 -3.15
C ASP A 322 14.00 -5.24 -4.00
N ILE A 323 14.34 -3.97 -4.24
CA ILE A 323 15.56 -3.59 -4.97
C ILE A 323 16.84 -3.61 -4.11
N LEU A 324 16.69 -3.75 -2.79
CA LEU A 324 17.81 -3.99 -1.88
C LEU A 324 17.94 -5.49 -1.67
N PRO A 325 19.13 -6.08 -1.86
CA PRO A 325 19.29 -7.53 -1.84
C PRO A 325 19.41 -8.06 -0.41
N PHE A 326 18.47 -7.68 0.48
CA PHE A 326 18.30 -8.35 1.77
C PHE A 326 18.15 -9.85 1.54
N GLY A 327 18.85 -10.67 2.33
CA GLY A 327 18.83 -12.11 2.21
C GLY A 327 19.71 -12.77 3.27
N HIS A 328 19.83 -14.09 3.23
CA HIS A 328 20.43 -14.89 4.30
C HIS A 328 19.92 -14.51 5.70
N LEU A 329 20.64 -13.67 6.45
CA LEU A 329 20.19 -13.10 7.72
C LEU A 329 19.71 -11.67 7.51
N ASP A 330 18.39 -11.53 7.35
CA ASP A 330 17.69 -10.27 7.11
C ASP A 330 17.07 -9.75 8.41
N ALA A 331 17.46 -8.56 8.86
CA ALA A 331 16.97 -7.92 10.08
C ALA A 331 15.49 -7.52 10.00
N TYR A 332 15.00 -7.14 8.81
CA TYR A 332 13.60 -6.79 8.61
C TYR A 332 12.70 -8.02 8.75
N ALA A 333 13.02 -9.09 8.01
CA ALA A 333 12.24 -10.34 8.08
C ALA A 333 12.27 -10.97 9.48
N ASN A 334 13.43 -10.92 10.16
CA ASN A 334 13.57 -11.45 11.52
C ASN A 334 12.80 -10.63 12.57
N ALA A 335 12.58 -9.33 12.37
CA ALA A 335 11.75 -8.52 13.27
C ALA A 335 10.28 -8.96 13.22
N VAL A 336 9.78 -9.28 12.03
CA VAL A 336 8.42 -9.78 11.83
C VAL A 336 8.30 -11.23 12.32
N TYR A 337 9.31 -12.08 12.10
CA TYR A 337 9.37 -13.43 12.66
C TYR A 337 9.31 -13.41 14.19
N TYR A 338 10.09 -12.55 14.84
CA TYR A 338 10.04 -12.36 16.29
C TYR A 338 8.60 -12.09 16.75
N ALA A 339 7.89 -11.18 16.08
CA ALA A 339 6.51 -10.83 16.37
C ALA A 339 5.53 -12.01 16.15
N SER A 340 5.73 -12.80 15.09
CA SER A 340 4.84 -13.91 14.72
C SER A 340 4.83 -15.04 15.75
N LEU A 341 5.91 -15.21 16.53
CA LEU A 341 5.98 -16.21 17.61
C LEU A 341 4.95 -15.93 18.73
N GLU A 342 4.80 -14.67 19.13
CA GLU A 342 3.80 -14.28 20.14
C GLU A 342 2.38 -14.38 19.59
N ALA A 343 2.19 -13.99 18.32
CA ALA A 343 0.89 -14.15 17.66
C ALA A 343 0.48 -15.62 17.60
N MET A 344 1.39 -16.53 17.21
CA MET A 344 1.11 -17.97 17.16
C MET A 344 0.85 -18.54 18.55
N GLN A 345 1.56 -18.07 19.58
CA GLN A 345 1.27 -18.44 20.96
C GLN A 345 -0.17 -18.06 21.36
N GLY A 346 -0.60 -16.84 21.03
CA GLY A 346 -1.98 -16.38 21.25
C GLY A 346 -3.01 -17.23 20.49
N ILE A 347 -2.73 -17.54 19.22
CA ILE A 347 -3.57 -18.40 18.38
C ILE A 347 -3.72 -19.78 18.99
N ASP A 348 -2.62 -20.45 19.35
CA ASP A 348 -2.66 -21.80 19.92
C ASP A 348 -3.39 -21.80 21.27
N ALA A 349 -3.25 -20.76 22.10
CA ALA A 349 -3.97 -20.61 23.35
C ALA A 349 -5.49 -20.50 23.13
N VAL A 350 -5.93 -19.65 22.20
CA VAL A 350 -7.36 -19.48 21.85
C VAL A 350 -7.95 -20.77 21.30
N LEU A 351 -7.22 -21.44 20.41
CA LEU A 351 -7.65 -22.69 19.77
C LEU A 351 -7.44 -23.92 20.66
N ARG A 352 -6.86 -23.76 21.86
CA ARG A 352 -6.50 -24.83 22.80
C ARG A 352 -5.66 -25.94 22.15
N ARG A 353 -4.70 -25.54 21.32
CA ARG A 353 -3.77 -26.45 20.64
C ARG A 353 -2.44 -26.53 21.38
N GLN A 354 -1.78 -27.68 21.28
CA GLN A 354 -0.42 -27.82 21.77
C GLN A 354 0.53 -26.99 20.90
N PRO A 355 1.36 -26.11 21.49
CA PRO A 355 2.27 -25.28 20.73
C PRO A 355 3.33 -26.13 20.00
N LEU A 356 3.81 -25.68 18.85
CA LEU A 356 4.88 -26.38 18.09
C LEU A 356 6.23 -26.33 18.83
N THR A 357 6.42 -25.33 19.67
CA THR A 357 7.63 -25.10 20.45
C THR A 357 7.30 -24.24 21.65
N ASP A 358 8.21 -24.07 22.62
CA ASP A 358 8.05 -23.04 23.64
C ASP A 358 8.31 -21.67 23.00
N TYR A 359 7.24 -21.04 22.51
CA TYR A 359 7.30 -19.75 21.82
C TYR A 359 7.92 -18.66 22.69
N ARG A 360 7.72 -18.70 24.01
CA ARG A 360 8.27 -17.69 24.92
C ARG A 360 9.78 -17.83 25.03
N VAL A 361 10.28 -19.04 25.24
CA VAL A 361 11.72 -19.33 25.29
C VAL A 361 12.38 -19.04 23.95
N LEU A 362 11.75 -19.46 22.84
CA LEU A 362 12.28 -19.20 21.51
C LEU A 362 12.32 -17.70 21.21
N ARG A 363 11.28 -16.95 21.55
CA ARG A 363 11.25 -15.49 21.36
C ARG A 363 12.36 -14.79 22.14
N GLN A 364 12.65 -15.21 23.37
CA GLN A 364 13.81 -14.68 24.12
C GLN A 364 15.15 -14.99 23.43
N LYS A 365 15.29 -16.20 22.88
CA LYS A 365 16.47 -16.58 22.08
C LYS A 365 16.57 -15.71 20.82
N VAL A 366 15.47 -15.48 20.12
CA VAL A 366 15.42 -14.61 18.93
C VAL A 366 15.84 -13.20 19.27
N HIS A 367 15.29 -12.59 20.32
CA HIS A 367 15.68 -11.23 20.74
C HIS A 367 17.19 -11.12 20.99
N ARG A 368 17.76 -12.07 21.72
CA ARG A 368 19.20 -12.09 22.01
C ARG A 368 20.03 -12.23 20.73
N ARG A 369 19.68 -13.18 19.87
CA ARG A 369 20.37 -13.39 18.59
C ARG A 369 20.24 -12.18 17.66
N TYR A 370 19.09 -11.50 17.68
CA TYR A 370 18.85 -10.29 16.91
C TYR A 370 19.80 -9.16 17.34
N ASP A 371 19.94 -8.94 18.65
CA ASP A 371 20.93 -7.99 19.18
C ASP A 371 22.37 -8.42 18.82
N GLU A 372 22.74 -9.68 19.06
CA GLU A 372 24.08 -10.20 18.76
C GLU A 372 24.48 -10.04 17.28
N VAL A 373 23.54 -10.26 16.36
CA VAL A 373 23.82 -10.26 14.93
C VAL A 373 23.65 -8.85 14.34
N PHE A 374 22.59 -8.13 14.68
CA PHE A 374 22.22 -6.91 13.96
C PHE A 374 22.58 -5.62 14.69
N TRP A 375 22.72 -5.60 16.02
CA TRP A 375 23.09 -4.36 16.71
C TRP A 375 24.55 -4.01 16.41
N ASP A 376 24.80 -2.79 15.97
CA ASP A 376 26.13 -2.24 15.81
C ASP A 376 26.36 -1.17 16.88
N GLU A 377 27.21 -1.46 17.86
CA GLU A 377 27.50 -0.56 18.99
C GLU A 377 28.15 0.76 18.54
N LYS A 378 28.99 0.71 17.51
CA LYS A 378 29.70 1.90 17.00
C LYS A 378 28.73 2.82 16.29
N ALA A 379 27.88 2.26 15.44
CA ALA A 379 26.84 3.01 14.74
C ALA A 379 25.69 3.42 15.69
N GLY A 380 25.41 2.62 16.71
CA GLY A 380 24.31 2.78 17.65
C GLY A 380 22.94 2.52 17.02
N ARG A 381 22.85 1.54 16.13
CA ARG A 381 21.63 1.13 15.43
C ARG A 381 21.73 -0.32 14.98
N TYR A 382 20.60 -0.90 14.60
CA TYR A 382 20.56 -2.18 13.90
C TYR A 382 20.97 -2.01 12.43
N ILE A 383 21.83 -2.90 11.93
CA ILE A 383 22.15 -3.03 10.51
C ILE A 383 21.00 -3.73 9.76
N GLY A 384 21.03 -3.70 8.43
CA GLY A 384 20.00 -4.33 7.61
C GLY A 384 20.17 -5.83 7.43
N CYS A 385 21.38 -6.27 7.08
CA CYS A 385 21.59 -7.62 6.57
C CYS A 385 22.99 -8.15 6.93
N VAL A 386 23.08 -9.45 7.20
CA VAL A 386 24.34 -10.20 7.14
C VAL A 386 24.21 -11.23 6.03
N ASP A 387 25.02 -11.09 4.99
CA ASP A 387 24.96 -11.99 3.84
C ASP A 387 25.53 -13.38 4.14
N ILE A 388 25.39 -14.28 3.18
CA ILE A 388 25.85 -15.67 3.32
C ILE A 388 27.37 -15.81 3.50
N ASP A 389 28.16 -14.79 3.16
CA ASP A 389 29.61 -14.76 3.38
C ASP A 389 29.99 -14.13 4.73
N GLY A 390 28.99 -13.68 5.50
CA GLY A 390 29.15 -13.01 6.79
C GLY A 390 29.42 -11.51 6.68
N ALA A 391 29.32 -10.90 5.49
CA ALA A 391 29.49 -9.46 5.35
C ALA A 391 28.25 -8.72 5.85
N ARG A 392 28.49 -7.63 6.59
CA ARG A 392 27.47 -6.78 7.21
C ARG A 392 27.12 -5.63 6.27
N HIS A 393 25.84 -5.46 5.97
CA HIS A 393 25.33 -4.40 5.11
C HIS A 393 24.48 -3.42 5.93
N ASP A 394 24.98 -2.18 6.06
CA ASP A 394 24.32 -1.10 6.78
C ASP A 394 24.42 0.23 6.03
N TYR A 395 23.26 0.74 5.61
CA TYR A 395 23.12 2.05 4.98
C TYR A 395 22.33 3.02 5.87
N GLY A 396 22.22 2.72 7.17
CA GLY A 396 21.47 3.52 8.11
C GLY A 396 19.96 3.39 7.91
N PHE A 397 19.45 2.16 7.85
CA PHE A 397 18.04 1.88 7.57
C PHE A 397 17.12 2.27 8.73
N THR A 398 16.38 3.36 8.58
CA THR A 398 15.44 3.84 9.61
C THR A 398 14.26 2.89 9.76
N PHE A 399 13.75 2.33 8.66
CA PHE A 399 12.62 1.40 8.68
C PHE A 399 12.94 0.11 9.46
N VAL A 400 14.15 -0.45 9.33
CA VAL A 400 14.59 -1.62 10.11
C VAL A 400 14.55 -1.30 11.61
N ASN A 401 15.14 -0.17 11.99
CA ASN A 401 15.25 0.23 13.39
C ASN A 401 13.89 0.58 14.01
N LEU A 402 13.02 1.26 13.27
CA LEU A 402 11.67 1.59 13.72
C LEU A 402 10.79 0.35 13.87
N GLU A 403 10.84 -0.60 12.94
CA GLU A 403 10.12 -1.87 13.08
C GLU A 403 10.66 -2.72 14.23
N ALA A 404 11.99 -2.79 14.42
CA ALA A 404 12.59 -3.48 15.56
C ALA A 404 12.11 -2.89 16.90
N LEU A 405 12.07 -1.56 17.05
CA LEU A 405 11.53 -0.90 18.24
C LEU A 405 10.03 -1.19 18.44
N TYR A 406 9.24 -1.13 17.35
CA TYR A 406 7.81 -1.42 17.40
C TYR A 406 7.51 -2.83 17.90
N TYR A 407 8.17 -3.85 17.34
CA TYR A 407 7.96 -5.24 17.77
C TYR A 407 8.58 -5.54 19.14
N GLY A 408 9.42 -4.65 19.68
CA GLY A 408 10.00 -4.77 21.02
C GLY A 408 11.34 -5.49 21.07
N LEU A 409 12.12 -5.43 19.99
CA LEU A 409 13.51 -5.93 19.93
C LEU A 409 14.52 -4.94 20.53
N GLY A 410 14.16 -3.66 20.63
CA GLY A 410 15.00 -2.65 21.28
C GLY A 410 14.50 -2.26 22.67
N ASP A 411 15.41 -1.73 23.48
CA ASP A 411 15.15 -1.18 24.81
C ASP A 411 15.17 0.36 24.83
N ALA A 412 14.93 0.96 26.00
CA ALA A 412 14.92 2.41 26.16
C ALA A 412 16.27 3.09 25.90
N GLN A 413 17.40 2.40 26.05
CA GLN A 413 18.72 2.93 25.72
C GLN A 413 18.94 2.93 24.21
N LYS A 414 18.67 1.81 23.54
CA LYS A 414 18.74 1.70 22.08
C LYS A 414 17.79 2.69 21.41
N ALA A 415 16.56 2.81 21.89
CA ALA A 415 15.59 3.78 21.38
C ALA A 415 16.12 5.22 21.46
N ARG A 416 16.65 5.65 22.61
CA ARG A 416 17.25 6.99 22.77
C ARG A 416 18.42 7.22 21.81
N ARG A 417 19.28 6.22 21.63
CA ARG A 417 20.41 6.30 20.69
C ARG A 417 19.94 6.41 19.24
N ILE A 418 18.97 5.58 18.83
CA ILE A 418 18.39 5.56 17.48
C ILE A 418 17.72 6.91 17.18
N TYR A 419 16.91 7.45 18.09
CA TYR A 419 16.28 8.77 17.88
C TYR A 419 17.29 9.90 17.86
N ARG A 420 18.36 9.86 18.68
CA ARG A 420 19.46 10.82 18.57
C ARG A 420 20.09 10.80 17.17
N TRP A 421 20.34 9.62 16.61
CA TRP A 421 20.84 9.50 15.23
C TRP A 421 19.86 10.09 14.22
N MET A 422 18.61 9.66 14.24
CA MET A 422 17.63 10.12 13.25
C MET A 422 17.29 11.62 13.37
N GLU A 423 17.32 12.21 14.56
CA GLU A 423 16.91 13.61 14.76
C GLU A 423 18.07 14.62 14.69
N THR A 424 19.31 14.19 14.94
CA THR A 424 20.43 15.14 15.14
C THR A 424 21.67 14.87 14.30
N GLU A 425 21.85 13.65 13.78
CA GLU A 425 23.05 13.31 12.99
C GLU A 425 22.82 13.55 11.50
N PRO A 426 23.88 13.92 10.75
CA PRO A 426 23.76 14.17 9.32
C PRO A 426 23.51 12.89 8.52
N THR A 427 22.74 13.01 7.45
CA THR A 427 22.61 12.00 6.40
C THR A 427 23.70 12.20 5.34
N SER A 428 23.70 11.40 4.28
CA SER A 428 24.57 11.60 3.11
C SER A 428 24.36 12.93 2.37
N THR A 429 23.36 13.74 2.74
CA THR A 429 23.27 15.14 2.30
C THR A 429 24.19 16.10 3.07
N GLY A 430 24.86 15.63 4.12
CA GLY A 430 25.65 16.44 5.05
C GLY A 430 24.81 17.22 6.07
N ARG A 431 23.48 17.01 6.11
CA ARG A 431 22.55 17.71 7.02
C ARG A 431 21.71 16.72 7.83
N PRO A 432 21.25 17.09 9.04
CA PRO A 432 20.35 16.25 9.85
C PRO A 432 18.92 16.32 9.28
N ASP A 433 18.72 15.71 8.13
CA ASP A 433 17.53 15.89 7.30
C ASP A 433 16.65 14.64 7.17
N THR A 434 16.85 13.64 8.04
CA THR A 434 16.04 12.42 8.12
C THR A 434 14.54 12.74 8.15
N TYR A 435 14.10 13.77 8.88
CA TYR A 435 12.69 14.17 8.99
C TYR A 435 12.34 15.50 8.31
N SER A 436 13.32 16.25 7.79
CA SER A 436 13.05 17.59 7.24
C SER A 436 12.93 17.61 5.72
N LYS A 437 13.53 16.64 5.01
CA LYS A 437 13.33 16.47 3.56
C LYS A 437 11.90 16.02 3.26
N TRP A 438 11.48 14.90 3.86
CA TRP A 438 10.13 14.34 3.74
C TRP A 438 9.40 14.55 5.06
N ILE A 439 8.64 15.63 5.20
CA ILE A 439 8.01 15.95 6.50
C ILE A 439 7.09 14.81 6.96
N PHE A 440 6.45 14.10 6.02
CA PHE A 440 5.49 13.05 6.31
C PHE A 440 6.10 11.73 6.80
N ALA A 441 7.41 11.48 6.63
CA ALA A 441 8.08 10.23 7.02
C ALA A 441 9.61 10.37 7.13
N PRO A 442 10.30 9.57 7.95
CA PRO A 442 11.76 9.56 7.92
C PRO A 442 12.28 9.10 6.54
N ARG A 443 13.46 9.58 6.15
CA ARG A 443 14.24 8.96 5.06
C ARG A 443 14.41 7.48 5.35
N ALA A 444 14.21 6.61 4.37
CA ALA A 444 14.32 5.15 4.55
C ALA A 444 15.72 4.71 5.01
N ASN A 445 16.75 5.40 4.54
CA ASN A 445 18.15 5.20 4.92
C ASN A 445 18.89 6.54 5.00
N THR A 446 19.89 6.65 5.88
CA THR A 446 20.66 7.90 6.08
C THR A 446 22.01 7.92 5.36
N ILE A 447 22.47 6.78 4.84
CA ILE A 447 23.74 6.64 4.12
C ILE A 447 23.42 6.22 2.68
N HIS A 448 23.92 6.98 1.71
CA HIS A 448 23.78 6.75 0.28
C HIS A 448 24.32 5.38 -0.11
N ASN A 449 23.50 4.62 -0.86
CA ASN A 449 23.90 3.36 -1.49
C ASN A 449 24.37 3.65 -2.91
N PRO A 450 25.70 3.66 -3.17
CA PRO A 450 26.20 4.26 -4.40
C PRO A 450 25.76 3.53 -5.65
N MET A 451 25.67 4.29 -6.74
CA MET A 451 25.40 3.74 -8.06
C MET A 451 26.55 2.84 -8.52
N TRP A 452 26.26 1.84 -9.35
CA TRP A 452 27.25 0.90 -9.86
C TRP A 452 27.12 0.62 -11.36
N GLY A 453 28.13 -0.07 -11.91
CA GLY A 453 28.23 -0.35 -13.33
C GLY A 453 29.13 0.64 -14.08
N GLU A 454 29.36 0.38 -15.37
CA GLU A 454 30.30 1.15 -16.18
C GLU A 454 29.88 2.62 -16.36
N ASN A 455 28.58 2.86 -16.39
CA ASN A 455 27.98 4.18 -16.59
C ASN A 455 27.82 4.99 -15.29
N ALA A 456 28.15 4.41 -14.13
CA ALA A 456 28.06 5.13 -12.87
C ALA A 456 29.08 6.30 -12.85
N PRO A 457 28.69 7.48 -12.34
CA PRO A 457 29.58 8.61 -12.17
C PRO A 457 30.88 8.22 -11.45
N LYS A 458 31.99 8.87 -11.77
CA LYS A 458 33.30 8.57 -11.16
C LYS A 458 33.23 8.64 -9.62
N SER A 459 32.51 9.62 -9.08
CA SER A 459 32.30 9.79 -7.62
C SER A 459 31.55 8.61 -6.98
N GLU A 460 30.65 7.96 -7.71
CA GLU A 460 29.92 6.78 -7.24
C GLU A 460 30.80 5.53 -7.27
N ARG A 461 31.57 5.34 -8.36
CA ARG A 461 32.51 4.23 -8.51
C ARG A 461 33.68 4.27 -7.52
N GLU A 462 34.05 5.47 -7.08
CA GLU A 462 35.11 5.70 -6.09
C GLU A 462 34.55 5.88 -4.65
N SER A 463 33.26 5.60 -4.44
CA SER A 463 32.65 5.68 -3.12
C SER A 463 33.34 4.73 -2.13
N ALA A 464 33.57 5.23 -0.90
CA ALA A 464 34.09 4.42 0.20
C ALA A 464 33.06 3.39 0.71
N THR A 465 31.77 3.65 0.48
CA THR A 465 30.70 2.70 0.74
C THR A 465 30.59 1.79 -0.50
N PRO A 466 30.55 0.45 -0.36
CA PRO A 466 30.31 -0.41 -1.51
C PRO A 466 28.86 -0.26 -2.01
N PRO A 467 28.56 -0.54 -3.29
CA PRO A 467 27.19 -0.64 -3.77
C PRO A 467 26.53 -1.93 -3.27
N TRP A 468 25.25 -1.86 -2.93
CA TRP A 468 24.47 -3.01 -2.47
C TRP A 468 23.05 -2.99 -3.04
N TRP A 469 22.97 -3.33 -4.32
CA TRP A 469 21.74 -3.37 -5.10
C TRP A 469 21.42 -4.76 -5.61
N HIS A 470 20.14 -5.04 -5.85
CA HIS A 470 19.70 -6.11 -6.74
C HIS A 470 20.37 -5.95 -8.12
N PHE A 471 20.68 -7.07 -8.80
CA PHE A 471 21.42 -7.07 -10.06
C PHE A 471 20.79 -6.27 -11.22
N GLY A 472 19.47 -6.11 -11.23
CA GLY A 472 18.72 -5.35 -12.24
C GLY A 472 18.53 -3.88 -11.87
N TRP A 473 19.13 -3.42 -10.77
CA TRP A 473 19.07 -2.03 -10.32
C TRP A 473 20.47 -1.44 -10.21
N LEU A 474 20.78 -0.41 -10.99
CA LEU A 474 22.11 0.23 -11.01
C LEU A 474 22.31 1.30 -9.93
N GLY A 475 21.28 1.58 -9.14
CA GLY A 475 21.24 2.69 -8.17
C GLY A 475 20.70 3.97 -8.78
N THR A 476 20.41 4.95 -7.92
CA THR A 476 19.91 6.29 -8.26
C THR A 476 20.62 7.34 -7.41
N PRO A 477 20.55 8.64 -7.72
CA PRO A 477 21.00 9.67 -6.79
C PRO A 477 20.29 9.61 -5.43
N TYR A 478 20.99 10.00 -4.37
CA TYR A 478 20.46 9.95 -3.00
C TYR A 478 19.21 10.83 -2.83
N GLY A 479 18.08 10.21 -2.51
CA GLY A 479 16.79 10.87 -2.35
C GLY A 479 15.83 10.73 -3.54
N ASP A 480 16.30 10.19 -4.66
CA ASP A 480 15.45 10.00 -5.86
C ASP A 480 14.73 8.65 -5.85
N GLN A 481 15.11 7.72 -4.97
CA GLN A 481 14.45 6.44 -4.78
C GLN A 481 14.04 6.20 -3.33
N CYS A 482 12.88 5.55 -3.10
CA CYS A 482 12.37 5.33 -1.76
C CYS A 482 13.31 4.48 -0.89
N GLN A 483 14.01 3.51 -1.50
CA GLN A 483 14.99 2.64 -0.84
C GLN A 483 16.39 3.29 -0.69
N ASP A 484 16.62 4.47 -1.26
CA ASP A 484 17.87 5.22 -1.10
C ASP A 484 17.66 6.74 -0.95
N GLY A 485 17.51 7.16 0.30
CA GLY A 485 17.29 8.53 0.74
C GLY A 485 15.85 9.01 0.61
N GLY A 486 14.97 8.32 -0.12
CA GLY A 486 13.54 8.65 -0.22
C GLY A 486 12.76 8.28 1.05
N ALA A 487 11.43 8.32 0.98
CA ALA A 487 10.57 7.97 2.11
C ALA A 487 9.24 7.37 1.66
N ILE A 488 8.64 6.55 2.55
CA ILE A 488 7.34 5.93 2.34
C ILE A 488 6.47 6.19 3.56
N LEU A 489 5.23 6.62 3.36
CA LEU A 489 4.36 7.06 4.45
C LEU A 489 4.14 6.00 5.55
N TYR A 490 4.13 4.72 5.22
CA TYR A 490 3.87 3.67 6.21
C TYR A 490 4.94 3.62 7.32
N THR A 491 6.19 4.02 7.05
CA THR A 491 7.25 4.00 8.07
C THR A 491 6.93 4.96 9.22
N SER A 492 6.10 5.98 8.98
CA SER A 492 5.61 6.88 10.01
C SER A 492 4.69 6.21 11.03
N TYR A 493 3.99 5.13 10.67
CA TYR A 493 3.24 4.36 11.67
C TYR A 493 4.22 3.80 12.73
N PHE A 494 5.28 3.15 12.28
CA PHE A 494 6.30 2.59 13.18
C PHE A 494 7.03 3.67 13.96
N ASP A 495 7.33 4.82 13.34
CA ASP A 495 7.87 6.01 14.02
C ASP A 495 6.96 6.48 15.16
N LEU A 496 5.67 6.69 14.88
CA LEU A 496 4.70 7.16 15.88
C LEU A 496 4.53 6.19 17.03
N MET A 497 4.44 4.88 16.74
CA MET A 497 4.28 3.86 17.77
C MET A 497 5.54 3.72 18.63
N ALA A 498 6.74 3.75 18.03
CA ALA A 498 7.98 3.72 18.78
C ALA A 498 8.19 5.00 19.62
N ARG A 499 7.82 6.18 19.11
CA ARG A 499 7.82 7.45 19.88
C ARG A 499 6.89 7.36 21.07
N GLN A 500 5.66 6.87 20.86
CA GLN A 500 4.68 6.75 21.93
C GLN A 500 5.19 5.82 23.04
N ARG A 501 5.83 4.70 22.67
CA ARG A 501 6.38 3.73 23.62
C ARG A 501 7.61 4.23 24.38
N HIS A 502 8.55 4.91 23.71
CA HIS A 502 9.88 5.19 24.27
C HIS A 502 10.14 6.66 24.61
N LEU A 503 9.47 7.60 23.94
CA LEU A 503 9.63 9.05 24.14
C LEU A 503 8.38 9.72 24.73
N GLY A 504 7.27 8.98 24.81
CA GLY A 504 6.02 9.42 25.41
C GLY A 504 4.99 9.99 24.41
N PRO A 505 3.72 10.09 24.84
CA PRO A 505 2.60 10.47 23.97
C PRO A 505 2.74 11.87 23.37
N ASP A 506 3.27 12.85 24.13
CA ASP A 506 3.44 14.22 23.63
C ASP A 506 4.45 14.31 22.48
N ASN A 507 5.48 13.45 22.50
CA ASN A 507 6.45 13.36 21.42
C ASN A 507 5.80 12.79 20.15
N ALA A 508 5.07 11.68 20.28
CA ALA A 508 4.33 11.06 19.18
C ALA A 508 3.26 12.01 18.62
N TRP A 509 2.53 12.72 19.48
CA TRP A 509 1.49 13.66 19.07
C TRP A 509 2.05 14.83 18.26
N ARG A 510 3.16 15.43 18.69
CA ARG A 510 3.85 16.47 17.90
C ARG A 510 4.28 15.95 16.53
N ARG A 511 4.82 14.73 16.46
CA ARG A 511 5.20 14.11 15.20
C ARG A 511 3.99 13.89 14.30
N PHE A 512 2.89 13.40 14.85
CA PHE A 512 1.64 13.18 14.13
C PHE A 512 1.07 14.48 13.54
N LEU A 513 1.05 15.56 14.33
CA LEU A 513 0.59 16.88 13.86
C LEU A 513 1.46 17.41 12.71
N ALA A 514 2.77 17.16 12.70
CA ALA A 514 3.64 17.53 11.58
C ALA A 514 3.29 16.78 10.29
N ILE A 515 2.89 15.51 10.39
CA ILE A 515 2.42 14.71 9.24
C ILE A 515 1.09 15.27 8.73
N VAL A 516 0.14 15.54 9.63
CA VAL A 516 -1.15 16.15 9.27
C VAL A 516 -0.96 17.52 8.63
N GLU A 517 -0.03 18.34 9.13
CA GLU A 517 0.29 19.64 8.53
C GLU A 517 0.89 19.49 7.13
N ARG A 518 1.77 18.51 6.90
CA ARG A 518 2.25 18.20 5.55
C ARG A 518 1.11 17.72 4.65
N TYR A 519 0.18 16.92 5.16
CA TYR A 519 -1.00 16.47 4.42
C TYR A 519 -1.94 17.62 4.03
N ARG A 520 -2.04 18.69 4.84
CA ARG A 520 -2.87 19.87 4.53
C ARG A 520 -2.39 20.69 3.35
N MET A 521 -1.17 20.47 2.87
CA MET A 521 -0.68 21.14 1.66
C MET A 521 -1.57 20.79 0.44
N PRO A 522 -1.62 21.64 -0.60
CA PRO A 522 -2.56 21.49 -1.70
C PRO A 522 -2.53 20.15 -2.45
N ASP A 523 -1.39 19.45 -2.42
CA ASP A 523 -1.19 18.14 -3.05
C ASP A 523 -1.74 16.96 -2.23
N ARG A 524 -2.02 17.14 -0.94
CA ARG A 524 -2.45 16.08 -0.02
C ARG A 524 -1.60 14.81 -0.03
N LEU A 525 -0.30 14.96 -0.27
CA LEU A 525 0.64 13.85 -0.44
C LEU A 525 0.30 12.91 -1.62
N CYS A 526 -0.31 13.43 -2.69
CA CYS A 526 -0.57 12.65 -3.90
C CYS A 526 -0.63 13.46 -5.20
N GLY A 527 -0.93 12.77 -6.30
CA GLY A 527 -0.89 13.27 -7.67
C GLY A 527 0.46 13.00 -8.33
N GLY A 528 0.63 13.53 -9.53
CA GLY A 528 1.86 13.43 -10.29
C GLY A 528 2.94 14.42 -9.79
N PRO A 529 4.15 14.33 -10.34
CA PRO A 529 5.27 15.16 -9.92
C PRO A 529 5.15 16.59 -10.48
N PRO A 530 5.78 17.58 -9.81
CA PRO A 530 6.21 17.50 -8.42
C PRO A 530 5.01 17.58 -7.47
N LEU A 531 5.21 17.11 -6.25
CA LEU A 531 4.39 17.45 -5.08
C LEU A 531 4.70 18.89 -4.61
N ALA A 532 3.91 19.42 -3.69
CA ALA A 532 3.91 20.84 -3.29
C ALA A 532 5.25 21.36 -2.76
N ARG A 533 6.15 20.48 -2.31
CA ARG A 533 7.51 20.80 -1.84
C ARG A 533 8.62 20.44 -2.83
N GLY A 534 8.28 20.17 -4.10
CA GLY A 534 9.24 19.71 -5.12
C GLY A 534 9.60 18.23 -5.00
N GLU A 535 8.81 17.45 -4.24
CA GLU A 535 9.02 16.01 -4.04
C GLU A 535 8.53 15.23 -5.28
N ILE A 536 9.18 14.12 -5.62
CA ILE A 536 8.84 13.31 -6.80
C ILE A 536 8.30 11.95 -6.32
N PRO A 537 7.03 11.61 -6.61
CA PRO A 537 6.50 10.28 -6.31
C PRO A 537 7.18 9.22 -7.17
N GLN A 538 7.67 8.14 -6.57
CA GLN A 538 8.40 7.06 -7.24
C GLN A 538 7.62 6.42 -8.40
N GLN A 539 6.30 6.24 -8.28
CA GLN A 539 5.46 5.62 -9.32
C GLN A 539 5.55 6.35 -10.68
N GLU A 540 5.88 7.64 -10.66
CA GLU A 540 5.88 8.52 -11.83
C GLU A 540 7.28 8.67 -12.44
N ASN A 541 8.32 8.21 -11.72
CA ASN A 541 9.69 8.16 -12.19
C ASN A 541 10.40 6.96 -11.50
N PRO A 542 10.15 5.73 -11.97
CA PRO A 542 10.56 4.51 -11.26
C PRO A 542 12.06 4.19 -11.36
N GLY A 543 12.94 5.20 -11.38
CA GLY A 543 14.41 5.06 -11.41
C GLY A 543 14.98 4.87 -12.80
#